data_AF-A0A7K8QZY1-F1
#
_entry.id   AF-A0A7K8QZY1-F1
#
_cell.length_a   1.000
_cell.length_b   1.000
_cell.length_c   1.000
_cell.angle_alpha   90.00
_cell.angle_beta   90.00
_cell.angle_gamma   90.00
#
_symmetry.space_group_name_H-M   'P 1'
#
loop_
_entity.id
_entity.type
_entity.pdbx_description
1 polymer ?
#
loop_
_entity_poly.entity_id
_entity_poly.type
_entity_poly.pdbx_seq_one_letter_code
_entity_poly.pdbx_strand_id
1 'polypeptide(L)'
;IAADGQVVVKFGHILAQQCLDQRCSTELLRASEHTHSISSQLGIVARVKAVTGESKASSELLLSNTQNLVQAVRHVLRAAEVACVKGLGQPSPDPEEEEVAAFCLQWKKNLSWHRAKEALNSTRNELGLRKTREAKAEPTLMALVQEQPPQSRNIPKHPNPRKGHTVMDRHL
;
A
#
# COMPACT_ATOMS: atom_id res chain seq x y z
N ILE A 1 5.15 2.48 -11.54
CA ILE A 1 4.48 3.72 -11.08
C ILE A 1 3.03 3.81 -11.57
N ALA A 2 2.74 3.96 -12.88
CA ALA A 2 1.34 4.06 -13.34
C ALA A 2 0.51 2.78 -13.08
N ALA A 3 1.12 1.59 -13.25
CA ALA A 3 0.51 0.31 -12.89
C ALA A 3 0.25 0.20 -11.37
N ASP A 4 1.21 0.62 -10.55
CA ASP A 4 1.07 0.66 -9.08
C ASP A 4 -0.08 1.59 -8.65
N GLY A 5 -0.30 2.69 -9.38
CA GLY A 5 -1.47 3.54 -9.18
C GLY A 5 -2.80 2.81 -9.39
N GLN A 6 -2.89 1.87 -10.34
CA GLN A 6 -4.10 1.07 -10.54
C GLN A 6 -4.35 0.08 -9.39
N VAL A 7 -3.29 -0.43 -8.75
CA VAL A 7 -3.43 -1.25 -7.53
C VAL A 7 -4.09 -0.44 -6.42
N VAL A 8 -3.66 0.81 -6.22
CA VAL A 8 -4.26 1.72 -5.22
C VAL A 8 -5.71 2.07 -5.57
N VAL A 9 -6.01 2.26 -6.85
CA VAL A 9 -7.39 2.48 -7.32
C VAL A 9 -8.27 1.28 -6.99
N LYS A 10 -7.82 0.06 -7.28
CA LYS A 10 -8.57 -1.17 -6.98
C LYS A 10 -8.80 -1.34 -5.48
N PHE A 11 -7.76 -1.11 -4.67
CA PHE A 11 -7.85 -1.07 -3.21
C PHE A 11 -8.92 -0.09 -2.72
N GLY A 12 -8.93 1.14 -3.23
CA GLY A 12 -9.90 2.16 -2.83
C GLY A 12 -11.35 1.80 -3.20
N HIS A 13 -11.57 1.18 -4.36
CA HIS A 13 -12.91 0.72 -4.77
C HIS A 13 -13.45 -0.40 -3.86
N ILE A 14 -12.63 -1.42 -3.61
CA ILE A 14 -12.98 -2.54 -2.72
C ILE A 14 -13.34 -1.99 -1.33
N LEU A 15 -12.48 -1.15 -0.77
CA LEU A 15 -12.70 -0.63 0.58
C LEU A 15 -13.91 0.32 0.65
N ALA A 16 -14.25 1.02 -0.44
CA ALA A 16 -15.44 1.86 -0.49
C ALA A 16 -16.74 1.03 -0.44
N GLN A 17 -16.76 -0.15 -1.06
CA GLN A 17 -17.88 -1.09 -0.99
C GLN A 17 -18.06 -1.67 0.41
N GLN A 18 -16.96 -1.84 1.14
CA GLN A 18 -16.95 -2.34 2.51
C GLN A 18 -17.22 -1.23 3.56
N CYS A 19 -17.25 0.04 3.17
CA CYS A 19 -17.36 1.14 4.12
C CYS A 19 -18.81 1.32 4.62
N LEU A 20 -18.99 1.38 5.95
CA LEU A 20 -20.32 1.59 6.55
C LEU A 20 -20.77 3.07 6.53
N ASP A 21 -19.82 4.00 6.41
CA ASP A 21 -20.09 5.43 6.37
C ASP A 21 -20.15 5.92 4.91
N GLN A 22 -21.34 6.32 4.46
CA GLN A 22 -21.59 6.70 3.07
C GLN A 22 -20.71 7.87 2.58
N ARG A 23 -20.41 8.82 3.47
CA ARG A 23 -19.57 9.97 3.13
C ARG A 23 -18.14 9.52 2.90
N CYS A 24 -17.62 8.63 3.74
CA CYS A 24 -16.29 8.04 3.59
C CYS A 24 -16.19 7.18 2.34
N SER A 25 -17.19 6.34 2.07
CA SER A 25 -17.29 5.56 0.82
C SER A 25 -17.22 6.46 -0.42
N THR A 26 -18.03 7.53 -0.45
CA THR A 26 -18.08 8.47 -1.57
C THR A 26 -16.76 9.22 -1.76
N GLU A 27 -16.12 9.66 -0.68
CA GLU A 27 -14.81 10.33 -0.75
C GLU A 27 -13.72 9.37 -1.25
N LEU A 28 -13.75 8.12 -0.83
CA LEU A 28 -12.78 7.11 -1.24
C LEU A 28 -12.93 6.75 -2.73
N LEU A 29 -14.16 6.64 -3.23
CA LEU A 29 -14.43 6.47 -4.67
C LEU A 29 -13.90 7.67 -5.48
N ARG A 30 -14.24 8.90 -5.06
CA ARG A 30 -13.75 10.12 -5.73
C ARG A 30 -12.23 10.19 -5.77
N ALA A 31 -11.58 9.88 -4.64
CA ALA A 31 -10.11 9.86 -4.55
C ALA A 31 -9.50 8.79 -5.49
N SER A 32 -10.16 7.64 -5.60
CA SER A 32 -9.74 6.53 -6.47
C SER A 32 -9.91 6.88 -7.95
N GLU A 33 -11.04 7.46 -8.35
CA GLU A 33 -11.29 7.93 -9.73
C GLU A 33 -10.30 9.04 -10.15
N HIS A 34 -10.00 9.96 -9.22
CA HIS A 34 -8.98 10.98 -9.46
C HIS A 34 -7.61 10.33 -9.68
N THR A 35 -7.23 9.37 -8.84
CA THR A 35 -5.97 8.62 -8.98
C THR A 35 -5.91 7.87 -10.31
N HIS A 36 -7.00 7.23 -10.73
CA HIS A 36 -7.10 6.56 -12.03
C HIS A 36 -6.84 7.53 -13.20
N SER A 37 -7.44 8.72 -13.14
CA SER A 37 -7.25 9.76 -14.16
C SER A 37 -5.79 10.21 -14.25
N ILE A 38 -5.14 10.45 -13.11
CA ILE A 38 -3.72 10.84 -13.07
C ILE A 38 -2.83 9.70 -13.57
N SER A 39 -3.08 8.44 -13.18
CA SER A 39 -2.34 7.27 -13.71
C SER A 39 -2.46 7.14 -15.23
N SER A 40 -3.64 7.41 -15.79
CA SER A 40 -3.85 7.39 -17.24
C SER A 40 -3.04 8.49 -17.94
N GLN A 41 -3.07 9.72 -17.39
CA GLN A 41 -2.24 10.83 -17.88
C GLN A 41 -0.74 10.49 -17.80
N LEU A 42 -0.28 9.87 -16.72
CA LEU A 42 1.12 9.46 -16.57
C LEU A 42 1.54 8.49 -17.69
N GLY A 43 0.68 7.52 -18.00
CA GLY A 43 0.92 6.56 -19.08
C GLY A 43 1.04 7.24 -20.44
N ILE A 44 0.21 8.24 -20.71
CA ILE A 44 0.27 9.04 -21.95
C ILE A 44 1.58 9.84 -21.99
N VAL A 45 1.88 10.61 -20.93
CA VAL A 45 3.08 11.45 -20.86
C VAL A 45 4.36 10.61 -20.95
N ALA A 46 4.40 9.44 -20.32
CA ALA A 46 5.52 8.52 -20.42
C ALA A 46 5.74 8.01 -21.85
N ARG A 47 4.67 7.68 -22.59
CA ARG A 47 4.77 7.30 -24.01
C ARG A 47 5.25 8.47 -24.88
N VAL A 48 4.73 9.68 -24.65
CA VAL A 48 5.20 10.89 -25.36
C VAL A 48 6.68 11.15 -25.07
N LYS A 49 7.12 10.99 -23.82
CA LYS A 49 8.53 11.13 -23.43
C LYS A 49 9.43 10.13 -24.16
N ALA A 50 8.98 8.88 -24.30
CA ALA A 50 9.73 7.84 -24.99
C ALA A 50 9.98 8.21 -26.47
N VAL A 51 9.05 8.90 -27.12
CA VAL A 51 9.18 9.31 -28.54
C VAL A 51 9.92 10.64 -28.71
N THR A 52 9.83 11.55 -27.72
CA THR A 52 10.40 12.91 -27.82
C THR A 52 11.86 13.03 -27.34
N GLY A 53 12.52 11.92 -26.98
CA GLY A 53 13.95 11.89 -26.65
C GLY A 53 14.31 12.75 -25.43
N GLU A 54 15.43 13.47 -25.46
CA GLU A 54 15.97 14.23 -24.32
C GLU A 54 15.28 15.59 -24.05
N SER A 55 14.07 15.80 -24.55
CA SER A 55 13.32 17.05 -24.31
C SER A 55 13.15 17.34 -22.82
N LYS A 56 13.74 18.45 -22.36
CA LYS A 56 13.62 18.95 -20.98
C LYS A 56 12.17 19.19 -20.58
N ALA A 57 11.38 19.82 -21.46
CA ALA A 57 9.97 20.09 -21.22
C ALA A 57 9.16 18.80 -21.01
N SER A 58 9.47 17.74 -21.77
CA SER A 58 8.81 16.45 -21.60
C SER A 58 9.21 15.77 -20.28
N SER A 59 10.48 15.91 -19.85
CA SER A 59 10.94 15.44 -18.53
C SER A 59 10.23 16.14 -17.38
N GLU A 60 10.05 17.47 -17.46
CA GLU A 60 9.37 18.27 -16.43
C GLU A 60 7.89 17.88 -16.30
N LEU A 61 7.20 17.67 -17.44
CA LEU A 61 5.82 17.18 -17.45
C LEU A 61 5.69 15.79 -16.82
N LEU A 62 6.63 14.88 -17.11
CA LEU A 62 6.63 13.54 -16.53
C LEU A 62 6.84 13.58 -15.00
N LEU A 63 7.75 14.44 -14.54
CA LEU A 63 8.00 14.63 -13.10
C LEU A 63 6.77 15.19 -12.39
N SER A 64 6.16 16.25 -12.95
CA SER A 64 4.94 16.86 -12.42
C SER A 64 3.81 15.83 -12.31
N ASN A 65 3.59 15.02 -13.35
CA ASN A 65 2.56 14.00 -13.32
C ASN A 65 2.85 12.89 -12.28
N THR A 66 4.11 12.51 -12.12
CA THR A 66 4.53 11.56 -11.08
C THR A 66 4.26 12.10 -9.67
N GLN A 67 4.58 13.37 -9.41
CA GLN A 67 4.29 14.02 -8.13
C GLN A 67 2.79 14.09 -7.84
N ASN A 68 1.99 14.43 -8.86
CA ASN A 68 0.53 14.43 -8.76
C ASN A 68 -0.01 13.03 -8.42
N LEU A 69 0.55 11.98 -9.04
CA LEU A 69 0.13 10.61 -8.73
C LEU A 69 0.44 10.24 -7.27
N VAL A 70 1.65 10.57 -6.79
CA VAL A 70 2.03 10.33 -5.38
C VAL A 70 1.12 11.10 -4.41
N GLN A 71 0.71 12.32 -4.77
CA GLN A 71 -0.26 13.08 -3.98
C GLN A 71 -1.66 12.44 -4.00
N ALA A 72 -2.14 12.01 -5.16
CA ALA A 72 -3.43 11.33 -5.31
C ALA A 72 -3.48 10.01 -4.52
N VAL A 73 -2.43 9.19 -4.62
CA VAL A 73 -2.28 7.95 -3.82
C VAL A 73 -2.29 8.23 -2.33
N ARG A 74 -1.58 9.28 -1.87
CA ARG A 74 -1.62 9.71 -0.45
C ARG A 74 -3.04 10.08 -0.02
N HIS A 75 -3.82 10.72 -0.88
CA HIS A 75 -5.20 11.08 -0.60
C HIS A 75 -6.08 9.84 -0.45
N VAL A 76 -5.98 8.85 -1.34
CA VAL A 76 -6.68 7.56 -1.23
C VAL A 76 -6.36 6.87 0.09
N LEU A 77 -5.08 6.77 0.45
CA LEU A 77 -4.66 6.11 1.69
C LEU A 77 -5.18 6.84 2.94
N ARG A 78 -5.21 8.17 2.95
CA ARG A 78 -5.82 8.92 4.07
C ARG A 78 -7.34 8.73 4.14
N ALA A 79 -8.03 8.74 3.00
CA ALA A 79 -9.47 8.48 2.97
C ALA A 79 -9.77 7.05 3.47
N ALA A 80 -8.92 6.08 3.13
CA ALA A 80 -9.01 4.70 3.61
C ALA A 80 -8.80 4.61 5.13
N GLU A 81 -7.82 5.31 5.71
CA GLU A 81 -7.63 5.40 7.17
C GLU A 81 -8.89 5.89 7.88
N VAL A 82 -9.52 6.95 7.33
CA VAL A 82 -10.77 7.50 7.88
C VAL A 82 -11.91 6.47 7.80
N ALA A 83 -12.07 5.81 6.66
CA ALA A 83 -13.07 4.75 6.48
C ALA A 83 -12.88 3.61 7.49
N CYS A 84 -11.65 3.15 7.70
CA CYS A 84 -11.30 2.11 8.67
C CYS A 84 -11.66 2.49 10.12
N VAL A 85 -11.45 3.75 10.49
CA VAL A 85 -11.82 4.28 11.81
C VAL A 85 -13.35 4.32 11.97
N LYS A 86 -14.08 4.75 10.94
CA LYS A 86 -15.54 4.84 10.94
C LYS A 86 -16.24 3.49 10.97
N GLY A 87 -15.59 2.46 10.42
CA GLY A 87 -16.07 1.08 10.45
C GLY A 87 -16.22 0.51 9.05
N LEU A 88 -15.84 -0.75 8.93
CA LEU A 88 -15.98 -1.55 7.73
C LEU A 88 -16.99 -2.66 8.03
N GLY A 89 -17.79 -3.00 7.03
CA GLY A 89 -18.69 -4.15 7.04
C GLY A 89 -17.92 -5.46 6.97
N GLN A 90 -18.65 -6.57 6.94
CA GLN A 90 -18.05 -7.87 6.67
C GLN A 90 -17.61 -7.91 5.19
N PRO A 91 -16.37 -8.35 4.90
CA PRO A 91 -15.93 -8.54 3.53
C PRO A 91 -16.78 -9.63 2.85
N SER A 92 -16.98 -9.48 1.54
CA SER A 92 -17.48 -10.55 0.69
C SER A 92 -16.56 -11.78 0.76
N PRO A 93 -17.02 -13.01 0.47
CA PRO A 93 -16.15 -14.19 0.33
C PRO A 93 -15.15 -14.12 -0.84
N ASP A 94 -15.01 -12.98 -1.50
CA ASP A 94 -13.98 -12.76 -2.51
C ASP A 94 -12.60 -12.63 -1.84
N PRO A 95 -11.57 -13.36 -2.32
CA PRO A 95 -10.26 -13.40 -1.67
C PRO A 95 -9.53 -12.05 -1.68
N GLU A 96 -9.75 -11.20 -2.68
CA GLU A 96 -9.11 -9.88 -2.74
C GLU A 96 -9.79 -8.91 -1.77
N GLU A 97 -11.11 -8.97 -1.67
CA GLU A 97 -11.88 -8.24 -0.67
C GLU A 97 -11.47 -8.60 0.76
N GLU A 98 -11.24 -9.88 1.03
CA GLU A 98 -10.76 -10.39 2.31
C GLU A 98 -9.34 -9.87 2.62
N GLU A 99 -8.43 -9.88 1.65
CA GLU A 99 -7.06 -9.36 1.82
C GLU A 99 -7.07 -7.86 2.17
N VAL A 100 -7.87 -7.07 1.45
CA VAL A 100 -8.02 -5.63 1.71
C VAL A 100 -8.57 -5.38 3.11
N ALA A 101 -9.60 -6.13 3.51
CA ALA A 101 -10.17 -6.03 4.85
C ALA A 101 -9.16 -6.42 5.94
N ALA A 102 -8.41 -7.51 5.75
CA ALA A 102 -7.37 -7.97 6.66
C ALA A 102 -6.25 -6.93 6.83
N PHE A 103 -5.81 -6.33 5.73
CA PHE A 103 -4.81 -5.24 5.74
C PHE A 103 -5.31 -4.03 6.54
N CYS A 104 -6.55 -3.60 6.30
CA CYS A 104 -7.17 -2.48 7.02
C CYS A 104 -7.37 -2.77 8.52
N LEU A 105 -7.77 -4.00 8.86
CA LEU A 105 -7.91 -4.47 10.24
C LEU A 105 -6.56 -4.49 10.95
N GLN A 106 -5.50 -4.93 10.27
CA GLN A 106 -4.14 -4.92 10.82
C GLN A 106 -3.68 -3.50 11.14
N TRP A 107 -3.88 -2.55 10.23
CA TRP A 107 -3.59 -1.14 10.50
C TRP A 107 -4.38 -0.61 11.69
N LYS A 108 -5.69 -0.90 11.75
CA LYS A 108 -6.56 -0.44 12.84
C LYS A 108 -6.11 -1.00 14.20
N LYS A 109 -5.65 -2.25 14.26
CA LYS A 109 -5.03 -2.85 15.46
C LYS A 109 -3.75 -2.11 15.84
N ASN A 110 -2.87 -1.82 14.90
CA ASN A 110 -1.65 -1.05 15.18
C ASN A 110 -1.98 0.36 15.71
N LEU A 111 -3.01 1.00 15.16
CA LEU A 111 -3.50 2.29 15.62
C LEU A 111 -4.05 2.25 17.04
N SER A 112 -4.83 1.23 17.40
CA SER A 112 -5.36 1.11 18.76
C SER A 112 -4.25 0.87 19.79
N TRP A 113 -3.26 0.03 19.45
CA TRP A 113 -2.08 -0.18 20.29
C TRP A 113 -1.26 1.09 20.48
N HIS A 114 -1.02 1.84 19.40
CA HIS A 114 -0.33 3.14 19.47
C HIS A 114 -1.06 4.10 20.40
N ARG A 115 -2.38 4.26 20.23
CA ARG A 115 -3.20 5.15 21.06
C ARG A 115 -3.25 4.70 22.53
N ALA A 116 -3.31 3.40 22.80
CA ALA A 116 -3.26 2.87 24.16
C ALA A 116 -1.92 3.17 24.83
N LYS A 117 -0.81 3.01 24.10
CA LYS A 117 0.53 3.37 24.58
C LYS A 117 0.65 4.87 24.87
N GLU A 118 0.14 5.72 23.99
CA GLU A 118 0.13 7.17 24.19
C GLU A 118 -0.75 7.59 25.38
N ALA A 119 -1.87 6.90 25.61
CA ALA A 119 -2.73 7.16 26.77
C ALA A 119 -2.03 6.84 28.11
N LEU A 120 -1.12 5.86 28.11
CA LEU A 120 -0.32 5.48 29.28
C LEU A 120 0.93 6.37 29.48
N ASN A 121 1.21 7.30 28.58
CA ASN A 121 2.35 8.20 28.69
C ASN A 121 2.15 9.21 29.83
N SER A 122 3.02 9.14 30.85
CA SER A 122 3.01 10.04 32.01
C SER A 122 3.87 11.30 31.82
N THR A 123 4.73 11.36 30.80
CA THR A 123 5.66 12.46 30.58
C THR A 123 4.91 13.75 30.28
N ARG A 124 5.17 14.80 31.05
CA ARG A 124 4.61 16.14 30.86
C ARG A 124 5.67 17.11 30.32
N ASN A 125 5.24 18.12 29.57
CA ASN A 125 6.08 19.25 29.20
C ASN A 125 6.06 20.33 30.30
N GLU A 126 6.79 21.42 30.08
CA GLU A 126 6.88 22.57 31.00
C GLU A 126 5.52 23.21 31.32
N LEU A 127 4.52 23.00 30.47
CA LEU A 127 3.14 23.48 30.66
C LEU A 127 2.22 22.43 31.34
N GLY A 128 2.76 21.30 31.80
CA GLY A 128 1.99 20.22 32.42
C GLY A 128 1.15 19.38 31.44
N LEU A 129 1.28 19.61 30.13
CA LEU A 129 0.59 18.85 29.08
C LEU A 129 1.36 17.57 28.76
N ARG A 130 0.66 16.48 28.43
CA ARG A 130 1.32 15.23 28.02
C ARG A 130 2.16 15.46 26.77
N LYS A 131 3.42 15.03 26.78
CA LYS A 131 4.29 15.11 25.61
C LYS A 131 3.81 14.13 24.54
N THR A 132 3.51 14.63 23.34
CA THR A 132 3.09 13.82 22.17
C THR A 132 4.17 13.68 21.11
N ARG A 133 5.25 14.48 21.16
CA ARG A 133 6.27 14.57 20.09
C ARG A 133 7.45 13.61 20.25
N GLU A 134 7.66 13.04 21.44
CA GLU A 134 8.72 12.06 21.71
C GLU A 134 8.27 10.62 21.37
N ALA A 135 6.98 10.42 21.10
CA ALA A 135 6.43 9.15 20.68
C ALA A 135 6.68 8.87 19.19
N LYS A 136 6.90 7.61 18.85
CA LYS A 136 6.97 7.13 17.44
C LYS A 136 5.73 7.64 16.68
N ALA A 137 5.92 8.09 15.44
CA ALA A 137 4.85 8.66 14.60
C ALA A 137 3.60 7.76 14.57
N GLU A 138 2.41 8.37 14.53
CA GLU A 138 1.13 7.64 14.44
C GLU A 138 1.16 6.69 13.23
N PRO A 139 0.71 5.43 13.37
CA PRO A 139 0.72 4.49 12.27
C PRO A 139 -0.19 4.97 11.14
N THR A 140 0.36 5.05 9.93
CA THR A 140 -0.38 5.36 8.71
C THR A 140 -0.40 4.14 7.79
N LEU A 141 -1.42 4.02 6.93
CA LEU A 141 -1.44 3.00 5.89
C LEU A 141 -0.21 3.15 4.97
N MET A 142 0.21 4.40 4.71
CA MET A 142 1.42 4.68 3.94
C MET A 142 2.68 4.07 4.56
N ALA A 143 2.84 4.17 5.89
CA ALA A 143 3.99 3.59 6.58
C ALA A 143 3.99 2.06 6.52
N LEU A 144 2.82 1.42 6.62
CA LEU A 144 2.71 -0.03 6.55
C LEU A 144 3.03 -0.60 5.16
N VAL A 145 2.71 0.14 4.09
CA VAL A 145 3.10 -0.24 2.73
C VAL A 145 4.63 -0.22 2.57
N GLN A 146 5.34 0.67 3.27
CA GLN A 146 6.81 0.78 3.20
C GLN A 146 7.54 -0.20 4.13
N GLU A 147 6.91 -0.65 5.21
CA GLU A 147 7.51 -1.59 6.18
C GLU A 147 7.43 -3.06 5.75
N GLN A 148 6.74 -3.41 4.65
CA GLN A 148 6.80 -4.77 4.11
C GLN A 148 8.18 -5.06 3.48
N PRO A 149 8.97 -6.02 4.00
CA PRO A 149 10.21 -6.43 3.36
C PRO A 149 9.89 -7.13 2.03
N PRO A 150 10.80 -7.09 1.03
CA PRO A 150 10.59 -7.80 -0.23
C PRO A 150 10.40 -9.28 0.07
N GLN A 151 9.22 -9.82 -0.26
CA GLN A 151 8.95 -11.24 -0.15
C GLN A 151 10.05 -11.99 -0.92
N SER A 152 10.90 -12.72 -0.19
CA SER A 152 11.87 -13.62 -0.78
C SER A 152 11.11 -14.66 -1.59
N ARG A 153 11.11 -14.48 -2.92
CA ARG A 153 10.62 -15.45 -3.88
C ARG A 153 11.44 -16.72 -3.67
N ASN A 154 10.89 -17.69 -2.94
CA ASN A 154 11.51 -19.00 -2.73
C ASN A 154 11.59 -19.69 -4.09
N ILE A 155 12.74 -19.57 -4.75
CA ILE A 155 13.09 -20.40 -5.91
C ILE A 155 13.48 -21.77 -5.34
N PRO A 156 12.80 -22.86 -5.73
CA PRO A 156 13.21 -24.20 -5.33
C PRO A 156 14.63 -24.47 -5.85
N LYS A 157 15.57 -24.69 -4.94
CA LYS A 157 16.92 -25.15 -5.29
C LYS A 157 16.78 -26.56 -5.88
N HIS A 158 17.08 -26.69 -7.17
CA HIS A 158 17.29 -27.98 -7.82
C HIS A 158 18.33 -28.80 -7.05
N PRO A 159 18.11 -30.09 -6.77
CA PRO A 159 19.13 -30.95 -6.19
C PRO A 159 20.17 -31.32 -7.26
N ASN A 160 21.44 -31.08 -6.94
CA ASN A 160 22.60 -31.48 -7.74
C ASN A 160 22.68 -33.01 -7.93
N PRO A 161 23.30 -33.50 -9.02
CA PRO A 161 23.28 -34.90 -9.40
C PRO A 161 24.09 -35.77 -8.44
N ARG A 162 23.52 -36.92 -8.09
CA ARG A 162 24.10 -37.95 -7.23
C ARG A 162 25.47 -38.40 -7.76
N LYS A 163 26.47 -38.40 -6.88
CA LYS A 163 27.74 -39.11 -7.05
C LYS A 163 27.45 -40.59 -7.33
N GLY A 164 27.96 -41.09 -8.46
CA GLY A 164 27.97 -42.52 -8.76
C GLY A 164 28.80 -43.29 -7.74
N HIS A 165 28.26 -44.43 -7.30
CA HIS A 165 29.04 -45.55 -6.77
C HIS A 165 28.43 -46.84 -7.32
N THR A 166 29.28 -47.50 -8.11
CA THR A 166 29.35 -48.92 -8.49
C THR A 166 28.72 -49.91 -7.51
N VAL A 167 27.97 -50.90 -8.01
CA VAL A 167 28.06 -52.33 -7.63
C VAL A 167 27.47 -53.22 -8.74
N MET A 168 28.37 -54.04 -9.29
CA MET A 168 28.27 -55.42 -9.78
C MET A 168 27.32 -55.81 -10.93
N ASP A 169 27.98 -56.02 -12.08
CA ASP A 169 27.59 -56.99 -13.11
C ASP A 169 27.90 -58.42 -12.63
N ARG A 170 26.89 -59.29 -12.75
CA ARG A 170 27.02 -60.75 -12.81
C ARG A 170 25.91 -61.19 -13.74
N HIS A 171 26.22 -61.74 -14.90
CA HIS A 171 25.60 -62.97 -15.43
C HIS A 171 26.35 -63.46 -16.69
N LEU A 172 26.58 -64.78 -16.68
CA LEU A 172 27.12 -65.69 -17.71
C LEU A 172 28.65 -65.82 -17.77
#